data_AF-A0A1E7DQN9-F1
#
_entry.id   AF-A0A1E7DQN9-F1
#
_cell.length_a   1.000
_cell.length_b   1.000
_cell.length_c   1.000
_cell.angle_alpha   90.00
_cell.angle_beta   90.00
_cell.angle_gamma   90.00
#
_symmetry.space_group_name_H-M   'P 1'
#
loop_
_entity.id
_entity.type
_entity.pdbx_description
1 polymer ?
#
loop_
_entity_poly.entity_id
_entity_poly.type
_entity_poly.pdbx_seq_one_letter_code
_entity_poly.pdbx_strand_id
1 'polypeptide(L)'
;MYASVSEQPIRNLIICVAPLTFSEPPIFDKWAEAVKNGDFSVDPVLDALGFIPGRFMKYGLRLASSPIYISPYLSLLNNAYDKDYVDRWRRFNKWTNEQVGFSGAAIKQLASEIGKKNKFKATFQ
;
A
#
# COMPACT_ATOMS: atom_id res chain seq x y z
N MET A 1 -9.17 -15.96 -5.38
CA MET A 1 -9.23 -15.35 -6.74
C MET A 1 -9.21 -16.48 -7.76
N TYR A 2 -9.72 -16.32 -8.98
CA TYR A 2 -9.69 -17.43 -9.96
C TYR A 2 -8.26 -17.94 -10.23
N ALA A 3 -7.31 -17.01 -10.36
CA ALA A 3 -5.89 -17.32 -10.54
C ALA A 3 -5.24 -18.05 -9.34
N SER A 4 -5.87 -18.10 -8.16
CA SER A 4 -5.32 -18.82 -7.01
C SER A 4 -5.75 -20.29 -6.94
N VAL A 5 -6.66 -20.72 -7.81
CA VAL A 5 -7.21 -22.09 -7.82
C VAL A 5 -7.07 -22.78 -9.18
N SER A 6 -6.79 -22.03 -10.25
CA SER A 6 -6.63 -22.58 -11.59
C SER A 6 -5.16 -22.82 -11.93
N GLU A 7 -4.86 -23.97 -12.54
CA GLU A 7 -3.54 -24.30 -13.10
C GLU A 7 -3.37 -23.84 -14.56
N GLN A 8 -4.42 -23.26 -15.15
CA GLN A 8 -4.36 -22.80 -16.53
C GLN A 8 -3.38 -21.62 -16.69
N PRO A 9 -2.63 -21.56 -17.80
CA PRO A 9 -1.68 -20.48 -18.02
C PRO A 9 -2.42 -19.14 -18.22
N ILE A 10 -1.89 -18.09 -17.59
CA ILE A 10 -2.39 -16.72 -17.77
C ILE A 10 -1.84 -16.16 -19.08
N ARG A 11 -2.73 -15.89 -20.05
CA ARG A 11 -2.34 -15.34 -21.36
C ARG A 11 -1.94 -13.86 -21.30
N ASN A 12 -2.68 -13.06 -20.53
CA ASN A 12 -2.51 -11.60 -20.46
C ASN A 12 -2.41 -11.14 -19.01
N LEU A 13 -1.40 -10.32 -18.70
CA LEU A 13 -1.23 -9.69 -17.39
C LEU A 13 -1.25 -8.17 -17.58
N ILE A 14 -2.21 -7.50 -16.95
CA ILE A 14 -2.31 -6.03 -16.94
C ILE A 14 -1.96 -5.56 -15.54
N ILE A 15 -0.93 -4.72 -15.44
CA ILE A 15 -0.44 -4.17 -14.18
C ILE A 15 -0.70 -2.66 -14.17
N CYS A 16 -1.56 -2.21 -13.26
CA CYS A 16 -1.88 -0.79 -13.12
C CYS A 16 -1.20 -0.22 -11.87
N VAL A 17 -0.19 0.63 -12.06
CA VAL A 17 0.49 1.37 -10.97
C VAL A 17 1.07 0.46 -9.87
N ALA A 18 1.32 -0.82 -10.16
CA ALA A 18 1.96 -1.70 -9.20
C ALA A 18 3.49 -1.55 -9.32
N PRO A 19 4.21 -1.29 -8.22
CA PRO A 19 5.67 -1.25 -8.24
C PRO A 19 6.25 -2.62 -8.59
N LEU A 20 7.16 -2.65 -9.57
CA LEU A 20 7.86 -3.86 -10.02
C LEU A 20 9.20 -4.08 -9.29
N THR A 21 9.71 -3.05 -8.62
CA THR A 21 10.97 -3.06 -7.86
C THR A 21 10.78 -2.27 -6.57
N PHE A 22 11.24 -2.85 -5.45
CA PHE A 22 11.14 -2.25 -4.11
C PHE A 22 12.51 -1.84 -3.53
N SER A 23 13.55 -1.78 -4.37
CA SER A 23 14.93 -1.47 -3.94
C SER A 23 15.13 -0.03 -3.50
N GLU A 24 14.32 0.91 -3.99
CA GLU A 24 14.40 2.35 -3.72
C GLU A 24 13.04 2.84 -3.22
N PRO A 25 12.78 2.83 -1.91
CA PRO A 25 11.57 3.43 -1.36
C PRO A 25 11.66 4.94 -1.54
N PRO A 26 10.77 5.59 -2.30
CA PRO A 26 10.93 7.00 -2.68
C PRO A 26 10.80 7.99 -1.51
N ILE A 27 10.24 7.54 -0.38
CA ILE A 27 9.96 8.36 0.80
C ILE A 27 10.22 7.45 2.01
N PHE A 28 11.04 7.92 2.97
CA PHE A 28 11.45 7.24 4.22
C PHE A 28 12.68 6.30 4.16
N ASP A 29 13.75 6.67 3.43
CA ASP A 29 15.01 5.90 3.38
C ASP A 29 15.51 5.42 4.74
N LYS A 30 15.49 6.28 5.77
CA LYS A 30 15.95 5.93 7.13
C LYS A 30 15.08 4.88 7.84
N TRP A 31 13.76 4.92 7.64
CA TRP A 31 12.86 3.90 8.21
C TRP A 31 12.97 2.59 7.43
N ALA A 32 13.10 2.67 6.11
CA ALA A 32 13.32 1.51 5.27
C ALA A 32 14.65 0.82 5.60
N GLU A 33 15.71 1.60 5.83
CA GLU A 33 17.02 1.12 6.25
C GLU A 33 16.98 0.48 7.64
N ALA A 34 16.31 1.10 8.63
CA ALA A 34 16.12 0.52 9.96
C ALA A 34 15.31 -0.80 9.94
N VAL A 35 14.28 -0.88 9.09
CA VAL A 35 13.51 -2.12 8.90
C VAL A 35 14.35 -3.19 8.18
N LYS A 36 15.17 -2.80 7.20
CA LYS A 36 16.05 -3.70 6.45
C LYS A 36 17.18 -4.25 7.31
N ASN A 37 17.78 -3.41 8.15
CA ASN A 37 18.88 -3.76 9.05
C ASN A 37 18.40 -4.51 10.32
N GLY A 38 17.10 -4.53 10.59
CA GLY A 38 16.50 -5.28 11.70
C GLY A 38 16.39 -4.48 13.00
N ASP A 39 16.76 -3.20 12.99
CA ASP A 39 16.67 -2.29 14.13
C ASP A 39 15.21 -2.00 14.53
N PHE A 40 14.27 -2.18 13.60
CA PHE A 40 12.83 -2.04 13.84
C PHE A 40 12.08 -3.28 13.35
N SER A 41 11.53 -4.07 14.29
CA SER A 41 10.72 -5.26 14.00
C SER A 41 9.29 -5.08 14.50
N VAL A 42 8.34 -5.10 13.56
CA VAL A 42 6.89 -5.14 13.84
C VAL A 42 6.37 -6.57 13.99
N ASP A 43 7.22 -7.57 13.74
CA ASP A 43 6.83 -8.98 13.73
C ASP A 43 6.18 -9.46 15.03
N PRO A 44 6.67 -9.11 16.25
CA PRO A 44 6.04 -9.54 17.50
C PRO A 44 4.63 -8.98 17.68
N VAL A 45 4.39 -7.75 17.20
CA VAL A 45 3.08 -7.09 17.29
C VAL A 45 2.11 -7.71 16.29
N LEU A 46 2.59 -8.05 15.09
CA LEU A 46 1.80 -8.73 14.06
C LEU A 46 1.44 -10.16 14.46
N ASP A 47 2.38 -10.88 15.08
CA ASP A 47 2.17 -12.25 15.57
C ASP A 47 1.18 -12.27 16.74
N ALA A 48 1.22 -11.27 17.62
CA ALA A 48 0.28 -11.15 18.74
C ALA A 48 -1.14 -10.76 18.30
N LEU A 49 -1.28 -9.88 17.29
CA LEU A 49 -2.59 -9.43 16.82
C LEU A 49 -3.24 -10.40 15.84
N GLY A 50 -2.46 -11.07 14.97
CA GLY A 50 -2.92 -11.99 13.92
C GLY A 50 -3.75 -11.33 12.80
N PHE A 51 -4.44 -10.24 13.11
CA PHE A 51 -5.29 -9.46 12.24
C PHE A 51 -5.04 -7.97 12.47
N ILE A 52 -4.90 -7.21 11.39
CA ILE A 52 -4.73 -5.77 11.44
C ILE A 52 -6.09 -5.11 11.12
N PRO A 53 -6.70 -4.39 12.09
CA PRO A 53 -7.91 -3.63 11.83
C PRO A 53 -7.73 -2.57 10.73
N GLY A 54 -8.80 -2.31 9.96
CA GLY A 54 -8.78 -1.37 8.83
C GLY A 54 -8.34 0.06 9.19
N ARG A 55 -8.56 0.49 10.43
CA ARG A 55 -8.04 1.78 10.95
C ARG A 55 -6.51 1.87 10.87
N PHE A 56 -5.79 0.79 11.13
CA PHE A 56 -4.31 0.76 11.03
C PHE A 56 -3.87 0.71 9.57
N MET A 57 -4.60 -0.01 8.72
CA MET A 57 -4.37 0.00 7.27
C MET A 57 -4.51 1.41 6.68
N LYS A 58 -5.51 2.17 7.13
CA LYS A 58 -5.67 3.59 6.77
C LYS A 58 -4.47 4.44 7.15
N TYR A 59 -3.92 4.27 8.36
CA TYR A 59 -2.72 5.00 8.76
C TYR A 59 -1.51 4.60 7.91
N GLY A 60 -1.32 3.31 7.63
CA GLY A 60 -0.25 2.83 6.76
C GLY A 60 -0.32 3.41 5.35
N LEU A 61 -1.50 3.38 4.72
CA LEU A 61 -1.72 3.97 3.40
C LEU A 61 -1.42 5.48 3.39
N ARG A 62 -1.86 6.20 4.43
CA ARG A 62 -1.60 7.63 4.58
C ARG A 62 -0.13 7.98 4.75
N LEU A 63 0.62 7.16 5.50
CA LEU A 63 2.06 7.33 5.61
C LEU A 63 2.74 7.09 4.27
N ALA A 64 2.38 6.03 3.56
CA ALA A 64 2.97 5.66 2.28
C ALA A 64 2.74 6.68 1.14
N SER A 65 1.70 7.51 1.24
CA SER A 65 1.36 8.52 0.22
C SER A 65 1.54 9.97 0.71
N SER A 66 2.18 10.16 1.87
CA SER A 66 2.60 11.49 2.36
C SER A 66 3.76 12.02 1.51
N PRO A 67 3.76 13.28 1.02
CA PRO A 67 3.11 14.46 1.59
C PRO A 67 1.81 14.88 0.88
N ILE A 68 1.19 14.00 0.09
CA ILE A 68 0.08 14.34 -0.82
C ILE A 68 -1.22 14.72 -0.07
N TYR A 69 -1.25 14.78 1.27
CA TYR A 69 -2.50 14.90 2.05
C TYR A 69 -2.96 16.33 2.41
N ILE A 70 -2.13 17.36 2.24
CA ILE A 70 -2.56 18.76 2.48
C ILE A 70 -3.16 19.38 1.20
N SER A 71 -2.60 19.04 0.03
CA SER A 71 -3.05 19.50 -1.29
C SER A 71 -4.53 19.22 -1.65
N PRO A 72 -5.13 18.07 -1.29
CA PRO A 72 -6.48 17.71 -1.73
C PRO A 72 -7.58 18.53 -1.06
N TYR A 73 -7.38 18.94 0.20
CA TYR A 73 -8.35 19.80 0.90
C TYR A 73 -8.30 21.25 0.38
N LEU A 74 -7.10 21.76 0.07
CA LEU A 74 -6.92 23.06 -0.58
C LEU A 74 -7.51 23.05 -2.00
N SER A 75 -7.31 21.96 -2.74
CA SER A 75 -7.84 21.79 -4.09
C SER A 75 -9.37 21.64 -4.09
N LEU A 76 -9.95 21.01 -3.05
CA LEU A 76 -11.39 21.00 -2.83
C LEU A 76 -11.93 22.40 -2.56
N LEU A 77 -11.26 23.18 -1.70
CA LEU A 77 -11.68 24.55 -1.42
C LEU A 77 -11.67 25.41 -2.71
N ASN A 78 -10.63 25.26 -3.53
CA ASN A 78 -10.49 26.02 -4.78
C ASN A 78 -11.48 25.59 -5.88
N ASN A 79 -12.00 24.37 -5.84
CA ASN A 79 -12.92 23.82 -6.86
C ASN A 79 -14.29 23.45 -6.27
N ALA A 80 -14.67 24.01 -5.12
CA ALA A 80 -15.90 23.64 -4.41
C ALA A 80 -17.18 23.93 -5.23
N TYR A 81 -17.09 24.81 -6.22
CA TYR A 81 -18.17 25.15 -7.14
C TYR A 81 -18.38 24.12 -8.26
N ASP A 82 -17.37 23.29 -8.56
CA ASP A 82 -17.47 22.22 -9.56
C ASP A 82 -18.01 20.94 -8.90
N LYS A 83 -19.28 20.62 -9.19
CA LYS A 83 -19.96 19.43 -8.66
C LYS A 83 -19.26 18.14 -9.05
N ASP A 84 -18.76 18.03 -10.29
CA ASP A 84 -18.10 16.82 -10.78
C ASP A 84 -16.75 16.62 -10.08
N TYR A 85 -16.03 17.71 -9.82
CA TYR A 85 -14.82 17.68 -9.00
C TYR A 85 -15.11 17.21 -7.57
N VAL A 86 -16.11 17.81 -6.91
CA VAL A 86 -16.49 17.48 -5.53
C VAL A 86 -16.88 16.01 -5.40
N ASP A 87 -17.62 15.47 -6.36
CA ASP A 87 -18.04 14.06 -6.32
C ASP A 87 -16.87 13.09 -6.54
N ARG A 88 -15.92 13.40 -7.43
CA ARG A 88 -14.67 12.64 -7.56
C ARG A 88 -13.86 12.67 -6.28
N TRP A 89 -13.72 13.85 -5.67
CA TRP A 89 -13.00 14.02 -4.42
C TRP A 89 -13.64 13.22 -3.29
N ARG A 90 -14.97 13.24 -3.14
CA ARG A 90 -15.70 12.48 -2.12
C ARG A 90 -15.47 10.98 -2.27
N ARG A 91 -15.48 10.45 -3.50
CA ARG A 91 -15.19 9.03 -3.75
C ARG A 91 -13.77 8.66 -3.34
N PHE A 92 -12.78 9.48 -3.71
CA PHE A 92 -11.39 9.23 -3.35
C PHE A 92 -11.16 9.35 -1.83
N ASN A 93 -11.73 10.38 -1.20
CA ASN A 93 -11.68 10.54 0.26
C ASN A 93 -12.38 9.39 0.98
N LYS A 94 -13.51 8.89 0.48
CA LYS A 94 -14.17 7.71 1.05
C LYS A 94 -13.28 6.48 0.93
N TRP A 95 -12.72 6.21 -0.25
CA TRP A 95 -11.82 5.07 -0.48
C TRP A 95 -10.59 5.10 0.44
N THR A 96 -9.93 6.25 0.60
CA THR A 96 -8.78 6.38 1.53
C THR A 96 -9.16 6.22 3.00
N ASN A 97 -10.42 6.46 3.37
CA ASN A 97 -10.89 6.37 4.76
C ASN A 97 -11.47 5.00 5.12
N GLU A 98 -12.09 4.29 4.17
CA GLU A 98 -12.75 3.00 4.36
C GLU A 98 -11.84 1.83 3.97
N GLN A 99 -10.70 1.73 4.65
CA GLN A 99 -9.80 0.60 4.48
C GLN A 99 -10.35 -0.62 5.24
N VAL A 100 -10.29 -1.79 4.60
CA VAL A 100 -10.64 -3.06 5.23
C VAL A 100 -9.49 -3.58 6.08
N GLY A 101 -9.81 -4.42 7.07
CA GLY A 101 -8.78 -5.10 7.84
C GLY A 101 -8.05 -6.15 6.99
N PHE A 102 -6.83 -6.49 7.41
CA PHE A 102 -5.94 -7.37 6.65
C PHE A 102 -5.25 -8.38 7.56
N SER A 103 -4.90 -9.55 7.01
CA SER A 103 -4.23 -10.60 7.77
C SER A 103 -2.82 -10.15 8.17
N GLY A 104 -2.49 -10.30 9.46
CA GLY A 104 -1.15 -9.97 9.97
C GLY A 104 -0.06 -10.84 9.32
N ALA A 105 -0.35 -12.13 9.13
CA ALA A 105 0.54 -13.06 8.46
C ALA A 105 0.82 -12.65 7.00
N ALA A 106 -0.22 -12.20 6.28
CA ALA A 106 -0.07 -11.71 4.90
C ALA A 106 0.77 -10.43 4.83
N ILE A 107 0.61 -9.50 5.78
CA ILE A 107 1.45 -8.29 5.86
C ILE A 107 2.89 -8.63 6.21
N LYS A 108 3.13 -9.57 7.13
CA LYS A 108 4.47 -10.06 7.46
C LYS A 108 5.16 -10.66 6.24
N GLN A 109 4.43 -11.49 5.47
CA GLN A 109 4.93 -12.05 4.21
C GLN A 109 5.25 -10.96 3.20
N LEU A 110 4.36 -9.98 3.01
CA LEU A 110 4.59 -8.86 2.07
C LEU A 110 5.82 -8.03 2.49
N ALA A 111 5.94 -7.67 3.77
CA ALA A 111 7.07 -6.90 4.27
C ALA A 111 8.42 -7.64 4.11
N SER A 112 8.45 -8.94 4.41
CA SER A 112 9.67 -9.75 4.33
C SER A 112 10.04 -10.10 2.88
N GLU A 113 9.10 -10.62 2.11
CA GLU A 113 9.37 -11.21 0.79
C GLU A 113 9.44 -10.15 -0.31
N ILE A 114 8.57 -9.14 -0.25
CA ILE A 114 8.51 -8.07 -1.24
C ILE A 114 9.36 -6.89 -0.77
N GLY A 115 9.18 -6.42 0.46
CA GLY A 115 9.92 -5.27 0.98
C GLY A 115 11.42 -5.53 1.17
N LYS A 116 11.80 -6.55 1.96
CA LYS A 116 13.22 -6.82 2.26
C LYS A 116 13.94 -7.60 1.17
N LYS A 117 13.31 -8.66 0.67
CA LYS A 117 13.94 -9.62 -0.28
C LYS A 117 13.69 -9.26 -1.75
N ASN A 118 12.81 -8.30 -2.04
CA ASN A 118 12.45 -7.87 -3.39
C ASN A 118 12.22 -9.04 -4.37
N LYS A 119 11.52 -10.09 -3.91
CA LYS A 119 11.32 -11.32 -4.71
C LYS A 119 10.49 -11.12 -5.98
N PHE A 120 9.84 -9.96 -6.13
CA PHE A 120 9.02 -9.61 -7.29
C PHE A 120 9.82 -8.98 -8.44
N LYS A 121 11.16 -8.88 -8.32
CA LYS A 121 12.01 -8.30 -9.37
C LYS A 121 11.79 -9.01 -10.71
N ALA A 122 11.03 -8.38 -11.60
CA ALA A 122 10.84 -8.83 -12.97
C ALA A 122 12.10 -8.51 -13.77
N THR A 123 12.92 -9.51 -14.03
CA THR A 123 14.00 -9.43 -15.04
C THR A 123 13.36 -9.68 -16.40
N PHE A 124 13.00 -8.62 -17.12
CA PHE A 124 12.65 -8.75 -18.53
C PHE A 124 13.96 -8.96 -19.30
N GLN A 125 14.17 -10.19 -19.76
CA GLN A 125 15.29 -10.57 -20.64
C GLN A 125 14.89 -10.38 -22.09
#